data_AF-A0A351BED2-F1
#
_entry.id   AF-A0A351BED2-F1
#
_cell.length_a   1.000
_cell.length_b   1.000
_cell.length_c   1.000
_cell.angle_alpha   90.00
_cell.angle_beta   90.00
_cell.angle_gamma   90.00
#
_symmetry.space_group_name_H-M   'P 1'
#
loop_
_entity.id
_entity.type
_entity.pdbx_description
1 polymer ?
#
loop_
_entity_poly.entity_id
_entity_poly.type
_entity_poly.pdbx_seq_one_letter_code
_entity_poly.pdbx_strand_id
1 'polypeptide(L)'
;RYRANLFGDISAITQGNRMSVVATLLERRDWHERLLNGSDYPLPGVVPLIPLQALVDWKLLDAAAVDVLRRLRDINVLLYDFVLKRGLQKDGQGFAKPVFETAPFFIRSA
;
A
#
# COMPACT_ATOMS: atom_id res chain seq x y z
N ARG A 1 -7.71 -24.44 -0.17
CA ARG A 1 -9.15 -24.45 -0.56
C ARG A 1 -9.64 -23.12 -1.15
N TYR A 2 -9.25 -21.94 -0.62
CA TYR A 2 -9.79 -20.64 -1.09
C TYR A 2 -8.85 -19.80 -1.96
N ARG A 3 -7.76 -20.36 -2.51
CA ARG A 3 -6.71 -19.57 -3.20
C ARG A 3 -7.25 -18.78 -4.41
N ALA A 4 -8.23 -19.33 -5.12
CA ALA A 4 -8.86 -18.67 -6.28
C ALA A 4 -10.01 -17.71 -5.91
N ASN A 5 -10.49 -17.75 -4.65
CA ASN A 5 -11.74 -17.07 -4.26
C ASN A 5 -11.54 -16.03 -3.14
N LEU A 6 -10.43 -16.10 -2.39
CA LEU A 6 -10.13 -15.18 -1.30
C LEU A 6 -9.05 -14.16 -1.71
N PHE A 7 -9.49 -12.93 -1.87
CA PHE A 7 -8.68 -11.76 -2.17
C PHE A 7 -8.74 -10.77 -0.99
N GLY A 8 -7.71 -9.94 -0.87
CA GLY A 8 -7.70 -8.82 0.05
C GLY A 8 -7.13 -7.61 -0.66
N ASP A 9 -7.54 -6.41 -0.28
CA ASP A 9 -6.86 -5.20 -0.73
C ASP A 9 -5.81 -4.73 0.28
N ILE A 10 -4.99 -3.77 -0.14
CA ILE A 10 -3.97 -3.12 0.70
C ILE A 10 -4.39 -1.70 1.12
N SER A 11 -5.68 -1.44 1.24
CA SER A 11 -6.19 -0.18 1.78
C SER A 11 -5.89 -0.03 3.26
N ALA A 12 -5.76 1.21 3.73
CA ALA A 12 -5.55 1.58 5.13
C ALA A 12 -4.30 0.99 5.84
N ILE A 13 -3.51 0.12 5.21
CA ILE A 13 -2.37 -0.55 5.85
C ILE A 13 -1.26 0.43 6.28
N THR A 14 -1.26 1.65 5.75
CA THR A 14 -0.28 2.71 6.09
C THR A 14 -0.75 3.61 7.23
N GLN A 15 -1.95 3.41 7.77
CA GLN A 15 -2.44 4.14 8.94
C GLN A 15 -1.63 3.77 10.18
N GLY A 16 -1.38 4.74 11.07
CA GLY A 16 -0.50 4.54 12.22
C GLY A 16 -0.93 3.40 13.17
N ASN A 17 -2.23 3.16 13.31
CA ASN A 17 -2.78 2.05 14.11
C ASN A 17 -2.82 0.70 13.38
N ARG A 18 -2.44 0.64 12.10
CA ARG A 18 -2.49 -0.57 11.25
C ARG A 18 -1.14 -0.94 10.64
N MET A 19 -0.17 -0.02 10.57
CA MET A 19 1.10 -0.19 9.84
C MET A 19 1.99 -1.33 10.31
N SER A 20 1.71 -1.93 11.48
CA SER A 20 2.42 -3.11 11.97
C SER A 20 2.33 -4.32 11.04
N VAL A 21 1.31 -4.40 10.18
CA VAL A 21 1.14 -5.52 9.24
C VAL A 21 1.98 -5.40 7.96
N VAL A 22 2.51 -4.21 7.65
CA VAL A 22 3.13 -3.92 6.36
C VAL A 22 4.33 -4.84 6.09
N ALA A 23 5.23 -5.02 7.06
CA ALA A 23 6.39 -5.91 6.92
C ALA A 23 5.96 -7.34 6.54
N THR A 24 4.98 -7.90 7.26
CA THR A 24 4.43 -9.23 6.98
C THR A 24 3.82 -9.32 5.58
N LEU A 25 3.08 -8.30 5.14
CA LEU A 25 2.51 -8.28 3.80
C LEU A 25 3.59 -8.24 2.71
N LEU A 26 4.69 -7.52 2.94
CA LEU A 26 5.83 -7.47 2.02
C LEU A 26 6.57 -8.82 1.93
N GLU A 27 6.78 -9.48 3.08
CA GLU A 27 7.46 -10.77 3.21
C GLU A 27 6.63 -11.95 2.64
N ARG A 28 5.30 -11.92 2.79
CA ARG A 28 4.39 -12.98 2.31
C ARG A 28 4.15 -12.93 0.81
N ARG A 29 5.20 -13.20 0.03
CA ARG A 29 5.17 -13.22 -1.44
C ARG A 29 4.07 -14.10 -2.02
N ASP A 30 3.75 -15.21 -1.34
CA ASP A 30 2.69 -16.15 -1.70
C ASP A 30 1.27 -15.54 -1.67
N TRP A 31 1.11 -14.36 -1.05
CA TRP A 31 -0.15 -13.61 -1.01
C TRP A 31 -0.29 -12.59 -2.13
N HIS A 32 0.80 -12.15 -2.78
CA HIS A 32 0.78 -10.96 -3.65
C HIS A 32 -0.12 -11.11 -4.87
N GLU A 33 -0.32 -12.32 -5.38
CA GLU A 33 -1.27 -12.61 -6.48
C GLU A 33 -2.74 -12.40 -6.08
N ARG A 34 -3.02 -12.28 -4.77
CA ARG A 34 -4.36 -12.13 -4.20
C ARG A 34 -4.52 -10.81 -3.46
N LEU A 35 -3.49 -9.97 -3.47
CA LEU A 35 -3.54 -8.61 -2.93
C LEU A 35 -3.88 -7.65 -4.06
N LEU A 36 -4.79 -6.72 -3.79
CA LEU A 36 -5.22 -5.71 -4.75
C LEU A 36 -4.98 -4.31 -4.18
N ASN A 37 -4.52 -3.38 -5.02
CA ASN A 37 -4.40 -1.99 -4.64
C ASN A 37 -5.79 -1.38 -4.39
N GLY A 38 -6.03 -0.92 -3.16
CA GLY A 38 -7.18 -0.13 -2.74
C GLY A 38 -6.74 1.01 -1.83
N SER A 39 -7.45 2.13 -1.83
CA SER A 39 -7.06 3.35 -1.08
C SER A 39 -7.95 3.67 0.13
N ASP A 40 -9.17 3.15 0.16
CA ASP A 40 -10.24 3.57 1.10
C ASP A 40 -10.63 5.05 0.98
N TYR A 41 -10.25 5.72 -0.10
CA TYR A 41 -10.69 7.09 -0.40
C TYR A 41 -12.18 7.12 -0.76
N PRO A 42 -12.98 8.12 -0.32
CA PRO A 42 -12.58 9.36 0.35
C PRO A 42 -12.83 9.37 1.87
N LEU A 43 -12.57 8.28 2.60
CA LEU A 43 -12.78 8.26 4.06
C LEU A 43 -12.18 9.53 4.70
N PRO A 44 -12.99 10.35 5.40
CA PRO A 44 -12.52 11.57 6.03
C PRO A 44 -11.37 11.24 6.98
N GLY A 45 -10.21 11.88 6.78
CA GLY A 45 -9.09 11.76 7.70
C GLY A 45 -8.09 10.62 7.42
N VAL A 46 -8.20 9.82 6.35
CA VAL A 46 -7.17 8.79 6.04
C VAL A 46 -5.78 9.41 5.90
N VAL A 47 -5.70 10.58 5.27
CA VAL A 47 -4.43 11.26 4.98
C VAL A 47 -3.71 11.77 6.25
N PRO A 48 -4.38 12.48 7.19
CA PRO A 48 -3.82 12.79 8.51
C PRO A 48 -3.35 11.57 9.32
N LEU A 49 -3.94 10.39 9.09
CA LEU A 49 -3.66 9.18 9.86
C LEU A 49 -2.43 8.40 9.36
N ILE A 50 -1.74 8.86 8.31
CA ILE A 50 -0.56 8.20 7.74
C ILE A 50 0.72 8.88 8.25
N PRO A 51 1.42 8.30 9.25
CA PRO A 51 2.65 8.88 9.79
C PRO A 51 3.87 8.50 8.93
N LEU A 52 4.19 9.30 7.91
CA LEU A 52 5.35 9.05 7.03
C LEU A 52 6.66 8.85 7.80
N GLN A 53 6.90 9.65 8.86
CA GLN A 53 8.11 9.52 9.67
C GLN A 53 8.17 8.17 10.39
N ALA A 54 7.04 7.68 10.92
CA ALA A 54 7.03 6.39 11.60
C ALA A 54 7.29 5.23 10.61
N LEU A 55 6.82 5.33 9.36
CA LEU A 55 7.16 4.36 8.32
C LEU A 55 8.67 4.34 8.00
N VAL A 56 9.33 5.51 8.04
CA VAL A 56 10.80 5.60 7.91
C VAL A 56 11.48 4.96 9.12
N ASP A 57 11.05 5.29 10.34
CA ASP A 57 11.64 4.77 11.57
C ASP A 57 11.52 3.24 11.66
N TRP A 58 10.45 2.67 11.10
CA TRP A 58 10.23 1.21 10.99
C TRP A 58 11.01 0.55 9.84
N LYS A 59 11.79 1.33 9.09
CA LYS A 59 12.53 0.92 7.89
C LYS A 59 11.59 0.33 6.82
N LEU A 60 10.41 0.91 6.69
CA LEU A 60 9.40 0.55 5.70
C LEU A 60 9.35 1.53 4.52
N LEU A 61 9.94 2.71 4.68
CA LEU A 61 9.95 3.78 3.68
C LEU A 61 11.34 4.44 3.65
N ASP A 62 11.82 4.79 2.46
CA ASP A 62 13.03 5.59 2.33
C ASP A 62 12.79 7.02 2.83
N ALA A 63 13.67 7.52 3.70
CA ALA A 63 13.62 8.90 4.18
C ALA A 63 13.64 9.92 3.04
N ALA A 64 14.33 9.63 1.93
CA ALA A 64 14.39 10.49 0.75
C ALA A 64 13.03 10.64 0.05
N ALA A 65 12.08 9.73 0.26
CA ALA A 65 10.76 9.77 -0.35
C ALA A 65 9.78 10.73 0.36
N VAL A 66 10.07 11.12 1.62
CA VAL A 66 9.10 11.80 2.49
C VAL A 66 8.63 13.14 1.91
N ASP A 67 9.55 13.99 1.44
CA ASP A 67 9.17 15.32 0.95
C ASP A 67 8.44 15.28 -0.39
N VAL A 68 8.81 14.34 -1.26
CA VAL A 68 8.10 14.09 -2.51
C VAL A 68 6.67 13.61 -2.22
N LEU A 69 6.50 12.68 -1.27
CA LEU A 69 5.20 12.18 -0.87
C LEU A 69 4.32 13.27 -0.23
N ARG A 70 4.88 14.13 0.62
CA ARG A 70 4.15 15.30 1.16
C ARG A 70 3.64 16.20 0.04
N ARG A 71 4.48 16.50 -0.95
CA ARG A 71 4.07 17.32 -2.11
C ARG A 71 3.00 16.65 -2.96
N LEU A 72 3.11 15.35 -3.20
CA LEU A 72 2.08 14.58 -3.92
C LEU A 72 0.74 14.63 -3.20
N ARG A 73 0.75 14.53 -1.87
CA ARG A 73 -0.45 14.56 -1.03
C ARG A 73 -1.25 15.84 -1.19
N ASP A 74 -0.55 16.97 -1.32
CA ASP A 74 -1.15 18.29 -1.49
C ASP A 74 -1.75 18.49 -2.89
N ILE A 75 -1.31 17.71 -3.88
CA ILE A 75 -1.75 17.81 -5.28
C ILE A 75 -2.83 16.77 -5.60
N ASN A 76 -2.60 15.50 -5.23
CA ASN A 76 -3.47 14.39 -5.55
C ASN A 76 -3.31 13.27 -4.52
N VAL A 77 -4.32 13.14 -3.65
CA VAL A 77 -4.34 12.16 -2.56
C VAL A 77 -4.29 10.71 -3.07
N LEU A 78 -4.95 10.39 -4.19
CA LEU A 78 -4.93 9.04 -4.75
C LEU A 78 -3.55 8.68 -5.31
N LEU A 79 -2.90 9.64 -5.97
CA LEU A 79 -1.53 9.46 -6.46
C LEU A 79 -0.54 9.35 -5.30
N TYR A 80 -0.70 10.15 -4.24
CA TYR A 80 0.07 10.02 -3.00
C TYR A 80 -0.04 8.61 -2.41
N ASP A 81 -1.25 8.11 -2.19
CA ASP A 81 -1.49 6.79 -1.63
C ASP A 81 -0.87 5.68 -2.51
N PHE A 82 -1.04 5.78 -3.83
CA PHE A 82 -0.44 4.86 -4.79
C PHE A 82 1.09 4.86 -4.74
N VAL A 83 1.73 6.04 -4.80
CA VAL A 83 3.19 6.18 -4.78
C VAL A 83 3.76 5.76 -3.44
N LEU A 84 3.11 6.11 -2.32
CA LEU A 84 3.50 5.66 -0.99
C LEU A 84 3.55 4.14 -0.92
N LYS A 85 2.45 3.45 -1.29
CA LYS A 85 2.38 1.98 -1.20
C LYS A 85 3.38 1.30 -2.12
N ARG A 86 3.66 1.86 -3.31
CA ARG A 86 4.70 1.35 -4.21
C ARG A 86 6.12 1.58 -3.68
N GLY A 87 6.32 2.62 -2.88
CA GLY A 87 7.59 2.93 -2.24
C GLY A 87 7.84 2.15 -0.94
N LEU A 88 6.84 1.44 -0.41
CA LEU A 88 7.02 0.60 0.78
C LEU A 88 7.95 -0.57 0.48
N GLN A 89 8.91 -0.79 1.36
CA GLN A 89 9.86 -1.89 1.25
C GLN A 89 10.40 -2.30 2.61
N LYS A 90 10.75 -3.57 2.75
CA LYS A 90 11.47 -4.11 3.90
C LYS A 90 12.68 -4.87 3.39
N ASP A 91 13.87 -4.48 3.82
CA ASP A 91 15.14 -5.11 3.44
C ASP A 91 15.31 -5.27 1.91
N GLY A 92 14.97 -4.24 1.15
CA GLY A 92 15.03 -4.21 -0.31
C GLY A 92 13.81 -4.79 -1.02
N GLN A 93 12.86 -5.38 -0.29
CA GLN A 93 11.70 -6.05 -0.86
C GLN A 93 10.42 -5.23 -0.72
N GLY A 94 9.89 -4.75 -1.86
CA GLY A 94 8.61 -4.07 -1.97
C GLY A 94 7.48 -4.97 -2.48
N PHE A 95 6.26 -4.45 -2.55
CA PHE A 95 5.13 -5.16 -3.16
C PHE A 95 5.38 -5.54 -4.63
N ALA A 96 4.91 -6.71 -5.06
CA ALA A 96 4.99 -7.11 -6.46
C ALA A 96 4.13 -6.19 -7.35
N LYS A 97 4.53 -6.03 -8.63
CA LYS A 97 3.76 -5.26 -9.61
C LYS A 97 2.28 -5.68 -9.73
N PRO A 98 1.93 -6.99 -9.70
CA PRO A 98 0.53 -7.44 -9.81
C PRO A 98 -0.40 -6.88 -8.73
N VAL A 99 0.13 -6.52 -7.56
CA VAL A 99 -0.67 -5.89 -6.49
C VAL A 99 -1.29 -4.57 -6.98
N PHE A 100 -0.61 -3.86 -7.88
CA PHE A 100 -1.05 -2.57 -8.42
C PHE A 100 -1.70 -2.68 -9.81
N GLU A 101 -1.49 -3.79 -10.51
CA GLU A 101 -2.05 -4.04 -11.85
C GLU A 101 -3.43 -4.72 -11.71
N THR A 102 -4.37 -4.03 -11.05
CA THR A 102 -5.65 -4.62 -10.64
C THR A 102 -6.71 -4.71 -11.74
N ALA A 103 -6.53 -4.00 -12.87
CA ALA A 103 -7.53 -3.96 -13.94
C ALA A 103 -7.97 -5.35 -14.44
N PRO A 104 -7.07 -6.32 -14.73
CA PRO A 104 -7.45 -7.67 -15.16
C PRO A 104 -8.38 -8.40 -14.18
N PHE A 105 -8.25 -8.15 -12.87
CA PHE A 105 -9.12 -8.75 -11.86
C PHE A 105 -10.56 -8.24 -11.96
N PHE A 106 -10.76 -6.96 -12.24
CA PHE A 106 -12.08 -6.33 -12.28
C PHE A 106 -12.78 -6.45 -13.64
N ILE A 107 -12.03 -6.65 -14.72
CA ILE A 107 -12.61 -6.83 -16.08
C ILE A 107 -12.81 -8.29 -16.47
N ARG A 108 -12.39 -9.26 -15.65
CA ARG A 108 -12.61 -10.67 -15.95
C ARG A 108 -14.10 -10.98 -16.01
N SER A 109 -14.52 -11.71 -17.03
CA SER A 109 -15.85 -12.31 -17.05
C SER A 109 -15.98 -13.30 -15.89
N ALA A 110 -17.18 -13.36 -15.30
CA ALA A 110 -17.50 -14.33 -14.24
C ALA A 110 -17.47 -15.77 -14.74
#